data_AF-Q6LLE3-F1
#
_entry.id   AF-Q6LLE3-F1
#
_cell.length_a   1.000
_cell.length_b   1.000
_cell.length_c   1.000
_cell.angle_alpha   90.00
_cell.angle_beta   90.00
_cell.angle_gamma   90.00
#
_symmetry.space_group_name_H-M   'P 1'
#
loop_
_entity.id
_entity.type
_entity.pdbx_description
1 polymer ?
#
loop_
_entity_poly.entity_id
_entity_poly.type
_entity_poly.pdbx_seq_one_letter_code
_entity_poly.pdbx_strand_id
1 'polypeptide(L)'
;MNILTLKRRHFDHGTYSTLHIQNGEQLCCIVERPWLNNQPNISCVPKGNYKLIPHQSPKFGICYALEAPTLGVTRYGPSLRTHCLFVT
;
A
#
# COMPACT_ATOMS: atom_id res chain seq x y z
N MET A 1 -19.36 -3.49 -1.86
CA MET A 1 -17.98 -2.98 -2.06
C MET A 1 -17.10 -3.62 -1.00
N ASN A 2 -16.10 -4.40 -1.39
CA ASN A 2 -15.27 -5.14 -0.45
C ASN A 2 -14.15 -4.22 0.05
N ILE A 3 -14.05 -4.04 1.37
CA ILE A 3 -13.06 -3.18 2.02
C ILE A 3 -12.07 -4.06 2.76
N LEU A 4 -10.78 -3.80 2.57
CA LEU A 4 -9.72 -4.36 3.38
C LEU A 4 -9.23 -3.30 4.36
N THR A 5 -9.05 -3.67 5.63
CA THR A 5 -8.58 -2.76 6.67
C THR A 5 -7.14 -3.09 7.04
N LEU A 6 -6.24 -2.15 6.81
CA LEU A 6 -4.83 -2.26 7.22
C LEU A 6 -4.65 -1.65 8.60
N LYS A 7 -4.29 -2.47 9.59
CA LYS A 7 -3.95 -2.02 10.95
C LYS A 7 -2.42 -1.93 11.06
N ARG A 8 -1.90 -0.71 11.23
CA ARG A 8 -0.46 -0.44 11.24
C ARG A 8 0.08 -0.25 12.65
N ARG A 9 1.28 -0.78 12.90
CA ARG A 9 2.12 -0.46 14.06
C ARG A 9 3.47 0.07 13.59
N HIS A 10 3.79 1.30 13.97
CA HIS A 10 5.00 2.00 13.53
C HIS A 10 6.14 1.81 14.53
N PHE A 11 7.34 1.60 14.01
CA PHE A 11 8.59 1.49 14.74
C PHE A 11 9.70 2.24 13.97
N ASP A 12 10.83 2.48 14.63
CA ASP A 12 11.95 3.24 14.06
C ASP A 12 12.52 2.60 12.78
N HIS A 13 12.50 1.27 12.69
CA HIS A 13 13.07 0.52 11.58
C HIS A 13 12.05 -0.07 10.61
N GLY A 14 10.75 0.14 10.83
CA GLY A 14 9.73 -0.48 10.00
C GLY A 14 8.29 -0.21 10.45
N THR A 15 7.35 -0.49 9.57
CA THR A 15 5.92 -0.52 9.91
C THR A 15 5.43 -1.96 9.73
N TYR A 16 4.97 -2.57 10.81
CA TYR A 16 4.43 -3.94 10.80
C TYR A 16 2.93 -3.89 10.97
N SER A 17 2.22 -4.58 10.09
CA SER A 17 0.78 -4.41 9.93
C SER A 17 0.06 -5.73 9.75
N THR A 18 -1.23 -5.75 10.05
CA THR A 18 -2.14 -6.84 9.72
C THR A 18 -3.24 -6.33 8.78
N LEU A 19 -3.50 -7.08 7.71
CA LEU A 19 -4.58 -6.80 6.78
C LEU A 19 -5.80 -7.65 7.14
N HIS A 20 -6.97 -7.03 7.24
CA HIS A 20 -8.21 -7.71 7.63
C HIS A 20 -9.29 -7.55 6.56
N ILE A 21 -10.07 -8.60 6.37
CA ILE A 21 -11.31 -8.55 5.56
C ILE A 21 -12.47 -7.99 6.41
N GLN A 22 -13.62 -7.73 5.79
CA GLN A 22 -14.74 -7.02 6.43
C GLN A 22 -15.32 -7.71 7.67
N ASN A 23 -15.24 -9.04 7.75
CA ASN A 23 -15.70 -9.80 8.92
C ASN A 23 -14.73 -9.73 10.12
N GLY A 24 -13.58 -9.05 9.97
CA GLY A 24 -12.55 -8.90 11.00
C GLY A 24 -11.42 -9.95 10.95
N GLU A 25 -11.57 -11.00 10.14
CA GLU A 25 -10.55 -12.03 9.96
C GLU A 25 -9.28 -11.46 9.35
N GLN A 26 -8.14 -11.90 9.87
CA GLN A 26 -6.83 -11.49 9.37
C GLN A 26 -6.50 -12.27 8.10
N LEU A 27 -6.27 -11.55 7.01
CA LEU A 27 -5.85 -12.12 5.73
C LEU A 27 -4.35 -12.40 5.70
N CYS A 28 -3.53 -11.43 6.12
CA CYS A 28 -2.08 -11.55 6.10
C CYS A 28 -1.39 -10.49 6.98
N CYS A 29 -0.07 -10.66 7.14
CA CYS A 29 0.83 -9.65 7.69
C CYS A 29 1.49 -8.86 6.56
N ILE A 30 1.73 -7.57 6.79
CA ILE A 30 2.39 -6.67 5.83
C ILE A 30 3.57 -5.99 6.54
N VAL A 31 4.72 -5.97 5.86
CA VAL A 31 5.92 -5.26 6.31
C VAL A 31 6.17 -4.12 5.34
N GLU A 32 6.25 -2.90 5.87
CA GLU A 32 6.59 -1.69 5.12
C GLU A 32 7.78 -0.99 5.76
N ARG A 33 8.35 -0.03 5.03
CA ARG A 33 9.37 0.89 5.58
C ARG A 33 8.83 1.69 6.77
N PRO A 34 9.70 2.27 7.61
CA PRO A 34 9.26 3.22 8.64
C PRO A 34 8.49 4.39 8.03
N TRP A 35 7.68 5.06 8.83
CA TRP A 35 7.06 6.32 8.43
C TRP A 35 8.08 7.45 8.59
N LEU A 36 8.49 8.06 7.48
CA LEU A 36 9.48 9.15 7.46
C LEU A 36 8.87 10.41 6.82
N ASN A 37 7.68 10.80 7.30
CA ASN A 37 6.95 11.98 6.80
C ASN A 37 6.79 12.00 5.28
N ASN A 38 6.34 10.88 4.71
CA ASN A 38 6.08 10.74 3.27
C ASN A 38 7.33 10.90 2.37
N GLN A 39 8.55 10.78 2.91
CA GLN A 39 9.77 10.86 2.10
C GLN A 39 9.80 9.80 0.98
N PRO A 40 10.12 10.20 -0.27
CA PRO A 40 10.14 9.29 -1.41
C PRO A 40 11.10 8.13 -1.20
N ASN A 41 10.71 6.92 -1.61
CA ASN A 41 11.53 5.70 -1.58
C ASN A 41 12.04 5.25 -0.21
N ILE A 42 11.69 5.91 0.89
CA ILE A 42 12.11 5.51 2.25
C ILE A 42 10.97 5.50 3.26
N SER A 43 9.81 6.05 2.93
CA SER A 43 8.60 6.01 3.78
C SER A 43 7.58 4.96 3.31
N CYS A 44 6.86 4.33 4.25
CA CYS A 44 5.61 3.63 3.93
C CYS A 44 4.57 4.57 3.28
N VAL A 45 3.51 4.00 2.69
CA VAL A 45 2.47 4.81 2.02
C VAL A 45 1.63 5.59 3.03
N PRO A 46 1.18 6.82 2.70
CA PRO A 46 0.34 7.62 3.60
C PRO A 46 -0.86 6.85 4.14
N LYS A 47 -1.36 7.29 5.29
CA LYS A 47 -2.65 6.79 5.78
C LYS A 47 -3.75 7.34 4.87
N GLY A 48 -4.69 6.49 4.48
CA GLY A 48 -5.89 6.90 3.76
C GLY A 48 -6.57 5.73 3.05
N ASN A 49 -7.54 6.07 2.21
CA ASN A 49 -8.29 5.09 1.42
C ASN A 49 -7.65 4.94 0.05
N TYR A 50 -7.40 3.70 -0.35
CA TYR A 50 -6.79 3.34 -1.63
C TYR A 50 -7.72 2.40 -2.38
N LYS A 51 -7.77 2.55 -3.70
CA LYS A 51 -8.32 1.50 -4.56
C LYS A 51 -7.22 0.47 -4.82
N LEU A 52 -7.55 -0.81 -4.69
CA LEU A 52 -6.74 -1.91 -5.23
C LEU A 52 -7.23 -2.17 -6.66
N ILE A 53 -6.37 -1.92 -7.64
CA ILE A 53 -6.71 -2.10 -9.05
C ILE A 53 -5.85 -3.22 -9.65
N PRO A 54 -6.42 -4.19 -10.39
CA PRO A 54 -5.63 -5.14 -11.15
C PRO A 54 -4.61 -4.43 -12.05
N HIS A 55 -3.38 -4.93 -12.09
CA HIS A 55 -2.28 -4.30 -12.80
C HIS A 55 -1.32 -5.36 -13.37
N GLN A 56 -0.88 -5.14 -14.61
CA GLN A 56 0.19 -5.92 -15.23
C GLN A 56 1.51 -5.17 -15.04
N SER A 57 2.31 -5.59 -14.05
CA SER A 57 3.65 -5.06 -13.86
C SER A 57 4.60 -5.65 -14.90
N PRO A 58 5.42 -4.83 -15.59
CA PRO A 58 6.46 -5.35 -16.48
C PRO A 58 7.50 -6.23 -15.75
N LYS A 59 7.72 -5.96 -14.46
CA LYS A 59 8.71 -6.67 -13.63
C LYS A 59 8.11 -7.85 -12.86
N PHE A 60 6.91 -7.68 -12.32
CA PHE A 60 6.31 -8.63 -11.38
C PHE A 60 5.12 -9.43 -11.94
N GLY A 61 4.71 -9.18 -13.18
CA GLY A 61 3.56 -9.86 -13.79
C GLY A 61 2.23 -9.36 -13.27
N ILE A 62 1.23 -10.26 -13.19
CA ILE A 62 -0.12 -9.94 -12.72
C ILE A 62 -0.05 -9.62 -11.22
N CYS A 63 -0.52 -8.44 -10.85
CA CYS A 63 -0.52 -7.97 -9.46
C CYS A 63 -1.67 -6.98 -9.24
N TYR A 64 -1.76 -6.42 -8.04
CA TYR A 64 -2.63 -5.28 -7.75
C TYR A 64 -1.80 -4.04 -7.50
N ALA A 65 -2.30 -2.87 -7.90
CA ALA A 65 -1.69 -1.58 -7.64
C ALA A 65 -2.61 -0.75 -6.75
N LEU A 66 -2.01 -0.07 -5.77
CA LEU A 66 -2.70 0.93 -4.97
C LEU A 66 -2.85 2.23 -5.77
N GLU A 67 -4.03 2.83 -5.70
CA GLU A 67 -4.33 4.11 -6.34
C GLU A 67 -5.11 5.03 -5.39
N ALA A 68 -4.53 6.20 -5.12
CA ALA A 68 -5.14 7.30 -4.38
C ALA A 68 -4.50 8.63 -4.86
N PRO A 69 -5.05 9.26 -5.92
CA PRO A 69 -4.50 10.49 -6.49
C PRO A 69 -4.38 11.62 -5.47
N THR A 70 -5.34 11.71 -4.55
CA THR A 70 -5.35 12.70 -3.44
C THR A 70 -4.20 12.52 -2.44
N LEU A 71 -3.57 11.34 -2.42
CA LEU A 71 -2.41 11.02 -1.58
C LEU A 71 -1.11 10.93 -2.41
N GLY A 72 -1.16 11.35 -3.67
CA GLY A 72 -0.02 11.32 -4.59
C GLY A 72 0.42 9.90 -4.98
N VAL A 73 -0.50 8.94 -4.99
CA VAL A 73 -0.24 7.56 -5.42
C VAL A 73 -1.05 7.27 -6.67
N THR A 74 -0.38 7.27 -7.83
CA THR A 74 -1.00 7.00 -9.13
C THR A 74 -0.20 5.95 -9.90
N ARG A 75 -0.85 5.21 -10.80
CA ARG A 75 -0.17 4.24 -11.69
C ARG A 75 0.49 4.95 -12.86
N TYR A 76 -0.24 5.80 -13.57
CA TYR A 76 0.24 6.38 -14.83
C TYR A 76 0.88 7.77 -14.70
N GLY A 77 1.02 8.28 -13.47
CA GLY A 77 1.62 9.58 -13.20
C GLY A 77 0.66 10.77 -13.43
N PRO A 78 1.06 11.98 -12.99
CA PRO A 78 2.18 12.24 -12.09
C PRO A 78 1.91 11.63 -10.69
N SER A 79 2.96 11.15 -10.05
CA SER A 79 2.89 10.48 -8.73
C SER A 79 4.02 11.00 -7.85
N LEU A 80 3.77 11.13 -6.55
CA LEU A 80 4.80 11.49 -5.56
C LEU A 80 5.73 10.31 -5.25
N ARG A 81 5.35 9.10 -5.68
CA ARG A 81 6.08 7.86 -5.43
C ARG A 81 5.89 6.87 -6.59
N THR A 82 6.77 5.87 -6.64
CA THR A 82 6.67 4.77 -7.59
C THR A 82 5.38 3.96 -7.36
N HIS A 83 5.06 3.09 -8.34
CA HIS A 83 3.93 2.18 -8.25
C HIS A 83 3.99 1.38 -6.94
N CYS A 84 2.92 1.47 -6.13
CA CYS A 84 2.78 0.70 -4.91
C CYS A 84 2.01 -0.58 -5.24
N LEU A 85 2.72 -1.69 -5.36
CA LEU A 85 2.20 -2.97 -5.86
C LEU A 85 2.01 -3.98 -4.73
N PHE A 86 0.91 -4.72 -4.80
CA PHE A 86 0.63 -5.95 -4.06
C PHE A 86 0.88 -7.10 -5.04
N VAL A 87 2.04 -7.73 -4.90
CA VAL A 87 2.44 -8.89 -5.71
C VAL A 87 2.11 -10.15 -4.91
N THR A 88 1.43 -11.10 -5.53
CA THR A 88 1.09 -12.41 -4.95
C THR A 88 2.16 -13.43 -5.27
#